data_AF-A0A660V2S8-F1
#
_entry.id   AF-A0A660V2S8-F1
#
_cell.length_a   1.000
_cell.length_b   1.000
_cell.length_c   1.000
_cell.angle_alpha   90.00
_cell.angle_beta   90.00
_cell.angle_gamma   90.00
#
_symmetry.space_group_name_H-M   'P 1'
#
loop_
_entity.id
_entity.type
_entity.pdbx_description
1 polymer ?
#
loop_
_entity_poly.entity_id
_entity_poly.type
_entity_poly.pdbx_seq_one_letter_code
_entity_poly.pdbx_strand_id
1 'polypeptide(L)'
;MSKTETVCKLSRSSCAELRRSTDGLHFAGSLLTYRITGLTAYNLDRLRITLKANPPDAAGTFHIDTLDLYNSRARENYAEACAKYMKAGQSGVLAELSQLIEALEAERVSMREKGGAAQVPEMTTEERKEALDILKGKDLLKEIIGGFDAIGFIGEKYNKMLGYLATVSWLQPDPLALLILSRSGAGKTSLQDALCKFVPPESAIQYTRLTGQSLFYRDENALKNKVLAIEEEDGMKDAMYSIKTLISSQKLSIAATRTDAKSGKFSVDEYCVHGPVVVMVSTTNPDALDDETKQRFLVLTIDESPEQTRSILQTQFTKNTHEWYSMTCDESSIQRLHHNMQRLLRPLTVTFSRDLKLVWPYSRLQMRREQKKFVSLVKA
;
A
#
# COMPACT_ATOMS: atom_id res chain seq x y z
N MET A 1 -42.30 26.17 13.39
CA MET A 1 -42.12 25.80 14.82
C MET A 1 -41.22 24.58 14.92
N SER A 2 -39.98 24.84 15.35
CA SER A 2 -39.10 23.95 16.12
C SER A 2 -38.56 22.66 15.49
N LYS A 3 -37.37 22.77 14.87
CA LYS A 3 -36.39 21.67 14.78
C LYS A 3 -35.69 21.58 16.14
N THR A 4 -35.83 20.44 16.79
CA THR A 4 -35.21 20.13 18.08
C THR A 4 -33.71 19.91 17.86
N GLU A 5 -32.90 20.88 18.27
CA GLU A 5 -31.45 20.73 18.46
C GLU A 5 -31.22 19.73 19.58
N THR A 6 -30.72 18.55 19.24
CA THR A 6 -30.22 17.59 20.23
C THR A 6 -28.87 18.07 20.73
N VAL A 7 -28.90 18.97 21.72
CA VAL A 7 -27.75 19.36 22.53
C VAL A 7 -27.30 18.12 23.30
N CYS A 8 -26.24 17.48 22.82
CA CYS A 8 -25.60 16.36 23.50
C CYS A 8 -24.89 16.89 24.75
N LYS A 9 -25.57 16.81 25.91
CA LYS A 9 -25.02 17.14 27.22
C LYS A 9 -23.78 16.27 27.49
N LEU A 10 -22.62 16.92 27.60
CA LEU A 10 -21.37 16.33 28.06
C LEU A 10 -21.54 15.86 29.51
N SER A 11 -21.69 14.54 29.69
CA SER A 11 -21.53 13.92 31.00
C SER A 11 -20.02 13.77 31.28
N ARG A 12 -19.58 14.40 32.37
CA ARG A 12 -18.21 14.28 32.88
C ARG A 12 -18.08 12.95 33.62
N SER A 13 -17.54 11.93 32.95
CA SER A 13 -16.95 10.76 33.60
C SER A 13 -15.47 10.69 33.25
N SER A 14 -14.69 10.43 34.28
CA SER A 14 -13.24 10.42 34.39
C SER A 14 -12.53 9.43 33.46
N CYS A 15 -12.13 9.89 32.27
CA CYS A 15 -10.88 9.55 31.58
C CYS A 15 -10.87 10.39 30.30
N ALA A 16 -9.82 11.16 30.05
CA ALA A 16 -9.73 11.96 28.83
C ALA A 16 -9.55 11.03 27.62
N GLU A 17 -10.65 10.67 26.95
CA GLU A 17 -10.63 9.75 25.82
C GLU A 17 -10.33 10.47 24.49
N LEU A 18 -9.40 9.91 23.74
CA LEU A 18 -9.09 10.32 22.37
C LEU A 18 -10.19 9.82 21.42
N ARG A 19 -10.85 10.71 20.69
CA ARG A 19 -11.97 10.39 19.78
C ARG A 19 -11.60 10.66 18.32
N ARG A 20 -12.04 9.78 17.42
CA ARG A 20 -11.86 9.92 15.97
C ARG A 20 -13.06 10.66 15.35
N SER A 21 -12.79 11.64 14.49
CA SER A 21 -13.77 12.37 13.68
C SER A 21 -13.28 12.48 12.23
N THR A 22 -14.14 12.91 11.31
CA THR A 22 -13.80 13.14 9.88
C THR A 22 -12.67 14.17 9.71
N ASP A 23 -12.54 15.09 10.67
CA ASP A 23 -11.66 16.26 10.56
C ASP A 23 -10.36 16.12 11.40
N GLY A 24 -10.14 14.97 12.03
CA GLY A 24 -8.94 14.67 12.84
C GLY A 24 -9.23 13.92 14.14
N LEU A 25 -8.19 13.81 14.97
CA LEU A 25 -8.29 13.25 16.32
C LEU A 25 -8.68 14.36 17.30
N HIS A 26 -9.53 14.05 18.26
CA HIS A 26 -10.01 14.99 19.27
C HIS A 26 -9.65 14.49 20.67
N PHE A 27 -9.11 15.38 21.49
CA PHE A 27 -8.80 15.13 22.89
C PHE A 27 -9.50 16.19 23.74
N ALA A 28 -10.31 15.75 24.70
CA ALA A 28 -11.02 16.64 25.61
C ALA A 28 -10.25 16.73 26.93
N GLY A 29 -9.53 17.84 27.12
CA GLY A 29 -8.93 18.19 28.41
C GLY A 29 -9.97 18.75 29.38
N SER A 30 -9.51 19.03 30.59
CA SER A 30 -10.30 19.69 31.65
C SER A 30 -10.53 21.19 31.39
N LEU A 31 -9.61 21.83 30.68
CA LEU A 31 -9.55 23.26 30.38
C LEU A 31 -9.80 23.53 28.90
N LEU A 32 -9.16 22.75 28.02
CA LEU A 32 -9.22 22.95 26.57
C LEU A 32 -9.64 21.68 25.84
N THR A 33 -10.26 21.89 24.68
CA THR A 33 -10.51 20.83 23.70
C THR A 33 -9.48 20.95 22.58
N TYR A 34 -8.87 19.84 22.22
CA TYR A 34 -7.79 19.78 21.25
C TYR A 34 -8.22 19.00 20.02
N ARG A 35 -7.95 19.56 18.84
CA ARG A 35 -8.00 18.84 17.57
C ARG A 35 -6.57 18.63 17.06
N ILE A 36 -6.24 17.38 16.81
CA ILE A 36 -4.91 16.92 16.40
C ILE A 36 -4.97 16.45 14.96
N THR A 37 -4.05 16.96 14.15
CA THR A 37 -3.79 16.50 12.79
C THR A 37 -2.29 16.25 12.59
N GLY A 38 -1.94 15.45 11.58
CA GLY A 38 -0.54 15.14 11.27
C GLY A 38 0.11 14.11 12.20
N LEU A 39 -0.67 13.35 12.98
CA LEU A 39 -0.13 12.23 13.75
C LEU A 39 0.36 11.12 12.80
N THR A 40 1.65 10.81 12.89
CA THR A 40 2.26 9.68 12.19
C THR A 40 2.44 8.50 13.12
N ALA A 41 2.22 7.28 12.63
CA ALA A 41 2.59 6.05 13.34
C ALA A 41 4.12 5.81 13.36
N TYR A 42 4.87 6.62 12.60
CA TYR A 42 6.31 6.49 12.35
C TYR A 42 7.09 7.65 13.01
N ASN A 43 8.42 7.49 13.16
CA ASN A 43 9.34 8.40 13.84
C ASN A 43 9.05 8.58 15.34
N LEU A 44 9.32 7.52 16.14
CA LEU A 44 9.04 7.50 17.58
C LEU A 44 9.84 8.51 18.41
N ASP A 45 10.89 9.12 17.85
CA ASP A 45 11.70 10.09 18.58
C ASP A 45 11.14 11.52 18.52
N ARG A 46 10.10 11.74 17.72
CA ARG A 46 9.42 13.04 17.60
C ARG A 46 7.91 12.83 17.60
N LEU A 47 7.21 13.68 18.33
CA LEU A 47 5.75 13.72 18.32
C LEU A 47 5.30 15.03 17.71
N ARG A 48 5.66 15.22 16.44
CA ARG A 48 5.33 16.40 15.66
C ARG A 48 3.90 16.32 15.16
N ILE A 49 3.05 17.24 15.62
CA ILE A 49 1.64 17.32 15.27
C ILE A 49 1.23 18.77 15.06
N THR A 50 0.13 18.98 14.35
CA THR A 50 -0.58 20.26 14.35
C THR A 50 -1.70 20.19 15.39
N LEU A 51 -1.63 21.06 16.39
CA LEU A 51 -2.53 21.06 17.54
C LEU A 51 -3.37 22.34 17.53
N LYS A 52 -4.69 22.17 17.39
CA LYS A 52 -5.68 23.25 17.53
C LYS A 52 -6.34 23.15 18.90
N ALA A 53 -6.16 24.15 19.75
CA ALA A 53 -6.80 24.24 21.06
C ALA A 53 -7.95 25.25 21.04
N ASN A 54 -9.08 24.87 21.64
CA ASN A 54 -10.29 25.67 21.77
C ASN A 54 -10.85 25.58 23.21
N PRO A 55 -11.34 26.67 23.81
CA PRO A 55 -12.09 26.62 25.06
C PRO A 55 -13.44 25.90 24.83
N PRO A 56 -13.92 25.08 25.79
CA PRO A 56 -15.21 24.41 25.67
C PRO A 56 -16.39 25.39 25.64
N ASP A 57 -16.29 26.52 26.35
CA ASP A 57 -17.40 27.46 26.56
C ASP A 57 -17.34 28.72 25.66
N ALA A 58 -16.35 28.83 24.77
CA ALA A 58 -16.16 30.01 23.91
C ALA A 58 -15.92 29.62 22.44
N ALA A 59 -17.00 29.48 21.68
CA ALA A 59 -16.95 29.23 20.25
C ALA A 59 -16.34 30.45 19.51
N GLY A 60 -15.18 30.24 18.87
CA GLY A 60 -14.51 31.25 18.03
C GLY A 60 -13.12 31.66 18.49
N THR A 61 -12.74 31.40 19.75
CA THR A 61 -11.37 31.59 20.23
C THR A 61 -10.59 30.29 20.06
N PHE A 62 -9.49 30.32 19.31
CA PHE A 62 -8.65 29.13 19.13
C PHE A 62 -7.18 29.51 18.93
N HIS A 63 -6.30 28.57 19.27
CA HIS A 63 -4.88 28.66 18.94
C HIS A 63 -4.45 27.41 18.15
N ILE A 64 -3.73 27.60 17.05
CA ILE A 64 -3.21 26.51 16.21
C ILE A 64 -1.72 26.69 16.09
N ASP A 65 -0.97 25.62 16.36
CA ASP A 65 0.46 25.58 16.08
C ASP A 65 0.90 24.17 15.67
N THR A 66 2.02 24.07 14.97
CA THR A 66 2.68 22.79 14.66
C THR A 66 3.91 22.64 15.51
N LEU A 67 3.83 21.76 16.51
CA LEU A 67 4.88 21.55 17.51
C LEU A 67 5.27 20.09 17.63
N ASP A 68 6.50 19.86 18.11
CA ASP A 68 6.95 18.55 18.57
C ASP A 68 6.68 18.43 20.07
N LEU A 69 5.73 17.58 20.45
CA LEU A 69 5.33 17.39 21.83
C LEU A 69 6.43 16.80 22.70
N TYR A 70 7.50 16.21 22.16
CA TYR A 70 8.64 15.77 22.99
C TYR A 70 9.62 16.90 23.32
N ASN A 71 9.54 18.03 22.61
CA ASN A 71 10.37 19.19 22.91
C ASN A 71 9.74 20.04 24.03
N SER A 72 10.41 20.10 25.20
CA SER A 72 9.92 20.86 26.36
C SER A 72 9.68 22.34 26.07
N ARG A 73 10.60 23.01 25.35
CA ARG A 73 10.46 24.42 24.99
C ARG A 73 9.25 24.66 24.08
N ALA A 74 8.96 23.72 23.18
CA ALA A 74 7.80 23.82 22.31
C ALA A 74 6.48 23.69 23.11
N ARG A 75 6.44 22.80 24.10
CA ARG A 75 5.29 22.69 25.02
C ARG A 75 5.09 23.95 25.86
N GLU A 76 6.18 24.52 26.40
CA GLU A 76 6.16 25.75 27.19
C GLU A 76 5.63 26.93 26.37
N ASN A 77 6.16 27.13 25.16
CA ASN A 77 5.72 28.19 24.24
C ASN A 77 4.25 28.04 23.86
N TYR A 78 3.80 26.81 23.57
CA TYR A 78 2.39 26.54 23.25
C TYR A 78 1.47 26.82 24.44
N ALA A 79 1.87 26.41 25.65
CA ALA A 79 1.12 26.68 26.87
C ALA A 79 1.05 28.17 27.19
N GLU A 80 2.12 28.93 26.97
CA GLU A 80 2.16 30.38 27.12
C GLU A 80 1.22 31.08 26.11
N ALA A 81 1.24 30.65 24.85
CA ALA A 81 0.31 31.16 23.83
C ALA A 81 -1.16 30.86 24.22
N CYS A 82 -1.43 29.65 24.73
CA CYS A 82 -2.76 29.30 25.23
C CYS A 82 -3.19 30.18 26.42
N ALA A 83 -2.28 30.48 27.34
CA ALA A 83 -2.55 31.39 28.45
C ALA A 83 -2.84 32.82 27.98
N LYS A 84 -2.08 33.31 27.00
CA LYS A 84 -2.22 34.66 26.44
C LYS A 84 -3.52 34.85 25.68
N TYR A 85 -3.89 33.90 24.81
CA TYR A 85 -5.04 34.06 23.91
C TYR A 85 -6.35 33.52 24.49
N MET A 86 -6.30 32.54 25.40
CA MET A 86 -7.48 31.84 25.90
C MET A 86 -7.67 31.94 27.42
N LYS A 87 -6.78 32.67 28.13
CA LYS A 87 -6.78 32.79 29.61
C LYS A 87 -6.75 31.44 30.34
N ALA A 88 -6.25 30.39 29.68
CA ALA A 88 -6.05 29.08 30.29
C ALA A 88 -4.80 29.11 31.19
N GLY A 89 -4.86 28.50 32.38
CA GLY A 89 -3.69 28.44 33.26
C GLY A 89 -2.56 27.64 32.62
N GLN A 90 -1.36 28.23 32.49
CA GLN A 90 -0.21 27.61 31.82
C GLN A 90 0.15 26.23 32.41
N SER A 91 0.12 26.10 33.74
CA SER A 91 0.36 24.83 34.44
C SER A 91 -0.67 23.75 34.10
N GLY A 92 -1.94 24.13 33.96
CA GLY A 92 -3.01 23.21 33.57
C GLY A 92 -2.88 22.76 32.12
N VAL A 93 -2.52 23.67 31.20
CA VAL A 93 -2.25 23.31 29.80
C VAL A 93 -1.07 22.35 29.69
N LEU A 94 0.01 22.55 30.45
CA LEU A 94 1.15 21.62 30.47
C LEU A 94 0.77 20.22 30.99
N ALA A 95 -0.10 20.14 32.00
CA ALA A 95 -0.62 18.87 32.48
C ALA A 95 -1.47 18.15 31.41
N GLU A 96 -2.32 18.87 30.69
CA GLU A 96 -3.14 18.32 29.60
C GLU A 96 -2.29 17.87 28.41
N LEU A 97 -1.24 18.63 28.06
CA LEU A 97 -0.27 18.21 27.04
C LEU A 97 0.44 16.90 27.43
N SER A 98 0.66 16.67 28.73
CA SER A 98 1.27 15.42 29.22
C SER A 98 0.33 14.23 29.05
N GLN A 99 -0.96 14.39 29.40
CA GLN A 99 -1.99 13.37 29.16
C GLN A 99 -2.21 13.12 27.65
N LEU A 100 -2.13 14.17 26.84
CA LEU A 100 -2.23 14.07 25.39
C LEU A 100 -1.06 13.25 24.81
N ILE A 101 0.16 13.39 25.35
CA ILE A 101 1.30 12.56 24.92
C ILE A 101 1.01 11.09 25.15
N GLU A 102 0.58 10.69 26.35
CA GLU A 102 0.25 9.29 26.67
C GLU A 102 -0.84 8.74 25.74
N ALA A 103 -1.89 9.52 25.49
CA ALA A 103 -2.98 9.13 24.60
C ALA A 103 -2.53 8.98 23.12
N LEU A 104 -1.64 9.87 22.65
CA LEU A 104 -1.09 9.80 21.29
C LEU A 104 -0.06 8.67 21.13
N GLU A 105 0.71 8.36 22.16
CA GLU A 105 1.62 7.21 22.17
C GLU A 105 0.84 5.89 22.11
N ALA A 106 -0.21 5.74 22.93
CA ALA A 106 -1.09 4.58 22.87
C ALA A 106 -1.77 4.44 21.50
N GLU A 107 -2.23 5.56 20.92
CA GLU A 107 -2.81 5.54 19.58
C GLU A 107 -1.77 5.22 18.49
N ARG A 108 -0.50 5.63 18.63
CA ARG A 108 0.59 5.23 17.73
C ARG A 108 0.87 3.73 17.78
N VAL A 109 0.84 3.13 18.97
CA VAL A 109 0.97 1.66 19.13
C VAL A 109 -0.20 0.96 18.45
N SER A 110 -1.44 1.40 18.72
CA SER A 110 -2.66 0.92 18.06
C SER A 110 -2.61 1.11 16.53
N MET A 111 -2.08 2.23 16.05
CA MET A 111 -1.89 2.51 14.62
C MET A 111 -0.80 1.66 13.98
N ARG A 112 0.22 1.20 14.73
CA ARG A 112 1.21 0.23 14.24
C ARG A 112 0.68 -1.19 14.20
N GLU A 113 -0.03 -1.59 15.24
CA GLU A 113 -0.73 -2.88 15.28
C GLU A 113 -1.77 -2.97 14.16
N LYS A 114 -2.50 -1.88 13.91
CA LYS A 114 -3.45 -1.75 12.79
C LYS A 114 -2.78 -1.40 11.47
N GLY A 115 -1.56 -0.87 11.48
CA GLY A 115 -0.82 -0.34 10.33
C GLY A 115 -0.43 -1.39 9.29
N GLY A 116 -0.62 -2.67 9.61
CA GLY A 116 -0.52 -3.78 8.64
C GLY A 116 -1.83 -4.19 7.97
N ALA A 117 -3.00 -3.81 8.51
CA ALA A 117 -4.29 -4.24 8.01
C ALA A 117 -5.11 -3.03 7.57
N ALA A 118 -5.03 -2.69 6.28
CA ALA A 118 -6.13 -1.95 5.66
C ALA A 118 -7.42 -2.73 5.97
N GLN A 119 -8.50 -2.03 6.33
CA GLN A 119 -9.77 -2.68 6.65
C GLN A 119 -10.20 -3.50 5.43
N VAL A 120 -10.02 -4.82 5.52
CA VAL A 120 -10.46 -5.75 4.49
C VAL A 120 -11.98 -5.72 4.52
N PRO A 121 -12.65 -5.37 3.42
CA PRO A 121 -14.10 -5.42 3.34
C PRO A 121 -14.61 -6.80 3.77
N GLU A 122 -15.60 -6.84 4.66
CA GLU A 122 -16.23 -8.10 5.04
C GLU A 122 -16.97 -8.68 3.84
N MET A 123 -16.60 -9.92 3.47
CA MET A 123 -17.24 -10.65 2.38
C MET A 123 -18.56 -11.25 2.85
N THR A 124 -19.61 -11.05 2.06
CA THR A 124 -20.89 -11.74 2.26
C THR A 124 -20.77 -13.24 2.00
N THR A 125 -21.75 -14.01 2.47
CA THR A 125 -21.81 -15.47 2.26
C THR A 125 -21.90 -15.83 0.77
N GLU A 126 -22.63 -15.03 0.01
CA GLU A 126 -22.87 -15.16 -1.42
C GLU A 126 -21.58 -14.89 -2.21
N GLU A 127 -20.92 -13.76 -1.96
CA GLU A 127 -19.64 -13.40 -2.61
C GLU A 127 -18.55 -14.43 -2.31
N ARG A 128 -18.53 -14.95 -1.07
CA ARG A 128 -17.60 -16.00 -0.68
C ARG A 128 -17.85 -17.29 -1.46
N LYS A 129 -19.13 -17.67 -1.63
CA LYS A 129 -19.50 -18.87 -2.38
C LYS A 129 -19.11 -18.73 -3.85
N GLU A 130 -19.46 -17.60 -4.48
CA GLU A 130 -19.12 -17.29 -5.87
C GLU A 130 -17.60 -17.38 -6.12
N ALA A 131 -16.80 -16.71 -5.29
CA ALA A 131 -15.34 -16.75 -5.41
C ALA A 131 -14.77 -18.17 -5.20
N LEU A 132 -15.31 -18.95 -4.26
CA LEU A 132 -14.89 -20.33 -4.02
C LEU A 132 -15.26 -21.28 -5.17
N ASP A 133 -16.43 -21.08 -5.78
CA ASP A 133 -16.91 -21.91 -6.88
C ASP A 133 -15.98 -21.75 -8.10
N ILE A 134 -15.54 -20.52 -8.40
CA ILE A 134 -14.55 -20.24 -9.46
C ILE A 134 -13.18 -20.81 -9.11
N LEU A 135 -12.69 -20.59 -7.88
CA LEU A 135 -11.39 -21.11 -7.43
C LEU A 135 -11.27 -22.63 -7.51
N LYS A 136 -12.40 -23.35 -7.35
CA LYS A 136 -12.46 -24.82 -7.48
C LYS A 136 -12.76 -25.30 -8.90
N GLY A 137 -13.07 -24.38 -9.82
CA GLY A 137 -13.40 -24.67 -11.20
C GLY A 137 -12.20 -25.23 -11.98
N LYS A 138 -12.46 -26.13 -12.93
CA LYS A 138 -11.42 -26.70 -13.81
C LYS A 138 -10.89 -25.70 -14.84
N ASP A 139 -11.68 -24.68 -15.16
CA ASP A 139 -11.37 -23.66 -16.16
C ASP A 139 -10.90 -22.34 -15.53
N LEU A 140 -10.39 -22.37 -14.29
CA LEU A 140 -9.95 -21.19 -13.52
C LEU A 140 -9.10 -20.20 -14.34
N LEU A 141 -8.11 -20.68 -15.09
CA LEU A 141 -7.25 -19.81 -15.91
C LEU A 141 -8.03 -19.11 -17.03
N LYS A 142 -9.03 -19.76 -17.62
CA LYS A 142 -9.91 -19.15 -18.63
C LYS A 142 -10.80 -18.10 -18.00
N GLU A 143 -11.34 -18.35 -16.81
CA GLU A 143 -12.14 -17.38 -16.06
C GLU A 143 -11.32 -16.13 -15.72
N ILE A 144 -10.07 -16.30 -15.28
CA ILE A 144 -9.16 -15.18 -15.03
C ILE A 144 -8.91 -14.37 -16.29
N ILE A 145 -8.61 -15.02 -17.42
CA ILE A 145 -8.40 -14.33 -18.70
C ILE A 145 -9.68 -13.62 -19.17
N GLY A 146 -10.85 -14.27 -19.01
CA GLY A 146 -12.15 -13.70 -19.32
C GLY A 146 -12.49 -12.48 -18.48
N GLY A 147 -12.06 -12.44 -17.22
CA GLY A 147 -12.14 -11.25 -16.37
C GLY A 147 -11.42 -10.04 -17.00
N PHE A 148 -10.21 -10.25 -17.54
CA PHE A 148 -9.50 -9.17 -18.26
C PHE A 148 -10.25 -8.71 -19.51
N ASP A 149 -10.81 -9.64 -20.28
CA ASP A 149 -11.60 -9.32 -21.47
C ASP A 149 -12.88 -8.55 -21.10
N ALA A 150 -13.49 -8.87 -19.95
CA ALA A 150 -14.70 -8.21 -19.46
C ALA A 150 -14.44 -6.78 -18.94
N ILE A 151 -13.28 -6.50 -18.34
CA ILE A 151 -12.83 -5.11 -18.09
C ILE A 151 -12.25 -4.46 -19.38
N GLY A 152 -12.26 -5.21 -20.48
CA GLY A 152 -11.94 -4.77 -21.83
C GLY A 152 -10.44 -4.62 -22.11
N PHE A 153 -9.59 -5.35 -21.41
CA PHE A 153 -8.20 -5.56 -21.81
C PHE A 153 -8.15 -6.85 -22.65
N ILE A 154 -8.08 -6.72 -23.99
CA ILE A 154 -8.26 -7.84 -24.94
C ILE A 154 -6.93 -8.31 -25.53
N GLY A 155 -6.85 -9.60 -25.87
CA GLY A 155 -5.66 -10.25 -26.40
C GLY A 155 -4.67 -10.63 -25.29
N GLU A 156 -3.38 -10.68 -25.57
CA GLU A 156 -2.34 -10.83 -24.55
C GLU A 156 -2.51 -12.03 -23.61
N LYS A 157 -3.03 -13.15 -24.14
CA LYS A 157 -3.46 -14.31 -23.34
C LYS A 157 -2.39 -14.79 -22.34
N TYR A 158 -1.16 -14.93 -22.80
CA TYR A 158 -0.05 -15.39 -21.95
C TYR A 158 0.41 -14.33 -20.95
N ASN A 159 0.46 -13.06 -21.36
CA ASN A 159 0.87 -11.95 -20.49
C ASN A 159 -0.14 -11.68 -19.38
N LYS A 160 -1.45 -11.76 -19.66
CA LYS A 160 -2.52 -11.71 -18.65
C LYS A 160 -2.34 -12.80 -17.61
N MET A 161 -2.16 -14.04 -18.07
CA MET A 161 -2.05 -15.21 -17.21
C MET A 161 -0.78 -15.14 -16.34
N LEU A 162 0.38 -14.91 -16.95
CA LEU A 162 1.66 -14.81 -16.24
C LEU A 162 1.68 -13.62 -15.29
N GLY A 163 1.18 -12.46 -15.73
CA GLY A 163 1.07 -11.27 -14.91
C GLY A 163 0.17 -11.47 -13.69
N TYR A 164 -1.00 -12.09 -13.87
CA TYR A 164 -1.94 -12.35 -12.77
C TYR A 164 -1.35 -13.34 -11.74
N LEU A 165 -0.77 -14.45 -12.18
CA LEU A 165 -0.16 -15.40 -11.26
C LEU A 165 1.05 -14.78 -10.54
N ALA A 166 1.84 -13.97 -11.24
CA ALA A 166 2.96 -13.27 -10.63
C ALA A 166 2.49 -12.21 -9.62
N THR A 167 1.37 -11.51 -9.84
CA THR A 167 0.82 -10.64 -8.78
C THR A 167 0.35 -11.47 -7.60
N VAL A 168 -0.42 -12.55 -7.77
CA VAL A 168 -0.89 -13.42 -6.67
C VAL A 168 0.23 -14.02 -5.82
N SER A 169 1.44 -14.14 -6.37
CA SER A 169 2.61 -14.63 -5.62
C SER A 169 3.01 -13.77 -4.40
N TRP A 170 2.40 -12.58 -4.19
CA TRP A 170 2.57 -11.78 -2.96
C TRP A 170 2.20 -12.54 -1.68
N LEU A 171 1.39 -13.61 -1.78
CA LEU A 171 1.03 -14.50 -0.68
C LEU A 171 2.13 -15.54 -0.35
N GLN A 172 3.12 -15.72 -1.23
CA GLN A 172 4.17 -16.71 -1.10
C GLN A 172 5.45 -16.10 -0.48
N PRO A 173 6.29 -16.90 0.19
CA PRO A 173 7.54 -16.39 0.77
C PRO A 173 8.58 -15.96 -0.28
N ASP A 174 8.55 -16.57 -1.48
CA ASP A 174 9.41 -16.25 -2.62
C ASP A 174 8.55 -15.66 -3.77
N PRO A 175 8.06 -14.41 -3.65
CA PRO A 175 7.24 -13.77 -4.67
C PRO A 175 8.01 -13.54 -5.96
N LEU A 176 7.28 -13.49 -7.07
CA LEU A 176 7.80 -13.15 -8.38
C LEU A 176 7.98 -11.64 -8.53
N ALA A 177 8.84 -11.23 -9.45
CA ALA A 177 8.98 -9.85 -9.88
C ALA A 177 8.69 -9.78 -11.38
N LEU A 178 7.97 -8.74 -11.83
CA LEU A 178 7.55 -8.55 -13.22
C LEU A 178 8.24 -7.35 -13.85
N LEU A 179 8.75 -7.54 -15.07
CA LEU A 179 9.25 -6.46 -15.92
C LEU A 179 8.46 -6.48 -17.23
N ILE A 180 7.65 -5.46 -17.46
CA ILE A 180 6.90 -5.26 -18.71
C ILE A 180 7.77 -4.42 -19.64
N LEU A 181 8.29 -5.06 -20.69
CA LEU A 181 9.16 -4.44 -21.69
C LEU A 181 8.38 -4.29 -23.01
N SER A 182 8.19 -3.05 -23.46
CA SER A 182 7.58 -2.79 -24.77
C SER A 182 8.01 -1.44 -25.31
N ARG A 183 7.81 -1.19 -26.61
CA ARG A 183 7.98 0.18 -27.13
C ARG A 183 6.97 1.14 -26.49
N SER A 184 7.29 2.44 -26.57
CA SER A 184 6.36 3.48 -26.14
C SER A 184 5.05 3.38 -26.94
N GLY A 185 3.92 3.51 -26.26
CA GLY A 185 2.59 3.41 -26.88
C GLY A 185 2.08 1.98 -27.15
N ALA A 186 2.88 0.93 -26.93
CA ALA A 186 2.43 -0.45 -27.18
C ALA A 186 1.41 -0.97 -26.16
N GLY A 187 1.26 -0.32 -25.00
CA GLY A 187 0.25 -0.70 -23.99
C GLY A 187 0.82 -1.23 -22.66
N LYS A 188 2.10 -0.94 -22.34
CA LYS A 188 2.75 -1.35 -21.06
C LYS A 188 1.99 -0.91 -19.83
N THR A 189 1.59 0.36 -19.81
CA THR A 189 0.82 0.95 -18.72
C THR A 189 -0.55 0.28 -18.64
N SER A 190 -1.21 0.05 -19.78
CA SER A 190 -2.50 -0.62 -19.83
C SER A 190 -2.46 -2.04 -19.24
N LEU A 191 -1.41 -2.83 -19.52
CA LEU A 191 -1.23 -4.16 -18.91
C LEU A 191 -0.97 -4.03 -17.40
N GLN A 192 -0.06 -3.13 -17.00
CA GLN A 192 0.27 -2.89 -15.59
C GLN A 192 -0.98 -2.49 -14.78
N ASP A 193 -1.78 -1.56 -15.32
CA ASP A 193 -3.01 -1.07 -14.71
C ASP A 193 -4.06 -2.17 -14.61
N ALA A 194 -4.25 -2.95 -15.69
CA ALA A 194 -5.19 -4.07 -15.69
C ALA A 194 -4.81 -5.12 -14.64
N LEU A 195 -3.52 -5.45 -14.50
CA LEU A 195 -3.03 -6.34 -13.46
C LEU A 195 -3.29 -5.77 -12.06
N CYS A 196 -3.02 -4.46 -11.85
CA CYS A 196 -3.25 -3.81 -10.57
C CYS A 196 -4.73 -3.77 -10.18
N LYS A 197 -5.65 -3.59 -11.14
CA LYS A 197 -7.11 -3.59 -10.88
C LYS A 197 -7.60 -4.89 -10.24
N PHE A 198 -6.94 -6.02 -10.49
CA PHE A 198 -7.30 -7.31 -9.89
C PHE A 198 -6.55 -7.63 -8.60
N VAL A 199 -5.55 -6.84 -8.22
CA VAL A 199 -4.95 -6.93 -6.88
C VAL A 199 -5.86 -6.21 -5.89
N PRO A 200 -6.17 -6.81 -4.73
CA PRO A 200 -6.93 -6.13 -3.70
C PRO A 200 -6.30 -4.76 -3.35
N PRO A 201 -7.08 -3.68 -3.24
CA PRO A 201 -6.55 -2.33 -3.03
C PRO A 201 -5.75 -2.21 -1.73
N GLU A 202 -6.06 -3.01 -0.72
CA GLU A 202 -5.27 -3.11 0.50
C GLU A 202 -3.85 -3.64 0.27
N SER A 203 -3.62 -4.42 -0.78
CA SER A 203 -2.34 -5.04 -1.11
C SER A 203 -1.63 -4.38 -2.30
N ALA A 204 -2.29 -3.49 -3.04
CA ALA A 204 -1.70 -2.78 -4.17
C ALA A 204 -1.04 -1.45 -3.73
N ILE A 205 0.19 -1.23 -4.15
CA ILE A 205 0.92 0.04 -3.96
C ILE A 205 1.44 0.48 -5.32
N GLN A 206 1.02 1.66 -5.78
CA GLN A 206 1.45 2.23 -7.06
C GLN A 206 2.26 3.51 -6.84
N TYR A 207 3.41 3.62 -7.52
CA TYR A 207 4.20 4.84 -7.56
C TYR A 207 4.60 5.21 -8.97
N THR A 208 4.50 6.50 -9.27
CA THR A 208 5.08 7.10 -10.49
C THR A 208 6.59 7.33 -10.33
N ARG A 209 7.05 7.59 -9.10
CA ARG A 209 8.46 7.81 -8.79
C ARG A 209 8.81 7.48 -7.35
N LEU A 210 9.96 6.85 -7.15
CA LEU A 210 10.58 6.55 -5.88
C LEU A 210 11.88 7.33 -5.73
N THR A 211 12.06 7.99 -4.58
CA THR A 211 13.37 8.53 -4.21
C THR A 211 14.23 7.42 -3.63
N GLY A 212 15.55 7.52 -3.77
CA GLY A 212 16.46 6.39 -3.49
C GLY A 212 16.36 5.79 -2.09
N GLN A 213 16.03 6.62 -1.11
CA GLN A 213 15.92 6.19 0.29
C GLN A 213 14.47 5.99 0.78
N SER A 214 13.47 6.32 -0.04
CA SER A 214 12.05 6.32 0.39
C SER A 214 11.56 4.98 0.92
N LEU A 215 12.06 3.87 0.37
CA LEU A 215 11.67 2.53 0.78
C LEU A 215 12.24 2.12 2.14
N PHE A 216 13.38 2.68 2.57
CA PHE A 216 14.00 2.31 3.85
C PHE A 216 13.30 2.94 5.06
N TYR A 217 12.73 4.13 4.89
CA TYR A 217 12.00 4.83 5.95
C TYR A 217 10.52 4.45 6.03
N ARG A 218 10.15 3.35 5.37
CA ARG A 218 8.82 2.76 5.51
C ARG A 218 8.73 2.00 6.82
N ASP A 219 7.49 1.75 7.18
CA ASP A 219 7.18 0.90 8.30
C ASP A 219 7.66 -0.54 8.07
N GLU A 220 8.01 -1.23 9.15
CA GLU A 220 8.62 -2.55 9.09
C GLU A 220 7.81 -3.57 8.29
N ASN A 221 6.48 -3.48 8.35
CA ASN A 221 5.56 -4.35 7.61
C ASN A 221 4.83 -3.63 6.46
N ALA A 222 5.22 -2.41 6.09
CA ALA A 222 4.49 -1.62 5.09
C ALA A 222 4.48 -2.28 3.69
N LEU A 223 5.52 -3.04 3.35
CA LEU A 223 5.64 -3.76 2.07
C LEU A 223 5.31 -5.24 2.20
N LYS A 224 5.01 -5.72 3.41
CA LYS A 224 4.69 -7.13 3.62
C LYS A 224 3.36 -7.45 2.96
N ASN A 225 3.36 -8.52 2.17
CA ASN A 225 2.19 -9.01 1.44
C ASN A 225 1.62 -7.96 0.47
N LYS A 226 2.49 -7.19 -0.21
CA LYS A 226 2.09 -6.14 -1.14
C LYS A 226 2.56 -6.41 -2.57
N VAL A 227 1.87 -5.79 -3.52
CA VAL A 227 2.30 -5.64 -4.92
C VAL A 227 2.71 -4.19 -5.12
N LEU A 228 4.01 -3.96 -5.29
CA LEU A 228 4.61 -2.67 -5.58
C LEU A 228 4.73 -2.49 -7.10
N ALA A 229 3.84 -1.69 -7.68
CA ALA A 229 3.89 -1.29 -9.08
C ALA A 229 4.58 0.07 -9.22
N ILE A 230 5.62 0.14 -10.04
CA ILE A 230 6.35 1.36 -10.37
C ILE A 230 6.13 1.65 -11.85
N GLU A 231 5.57 2.82 -12.14
CA GLU A 231 5.40 3.28 -13.52
C GLU A 231 6.74 3.75 -14.07
N GLU A 232 7.17 3.11 -15.16
CA GLU A 232 8.41 3.42 -15.88
C GLU A 232 9.71 3.22 -15.06
N GLU A 233 10.80 2.81 -15.72
CA GLU A 233 12.07 2.62 -15.00
C GLU A 233 12.69 3.93 -14.51
N ASP A 234 12.44 5.04 -15.22
CA ASP A 234 12.88 6.36 -14.79
C ASP A 234 12.40 6.69 -13.36
N GLY A 235 11.19 6.22 -13.01
CA GLY A 235 10.63 6.34 -11.68
C GLY A 235 11.42 5.61 -10.59
N MET A 236 12.29 4.66 -10.94
CA MET A 236 13.04 3.84 -10.00
C MET A 236 14.54 4.10 -9.95
N LYS A 237 15.10 4.90 -10.87
CA LYS A 237 16.56 5.05 -11.05
C LYS A 237 17.30 5.31 -9.73
N ASP A 238 16.77 6.20 -8.92
CA ASP A 238 17.36 6.56 -7.62
C ASP A 238 17.25 5.42 -6.59
N ALA A 239 16.25 4.55 -6.70
CA ALA A 239 15.90 3.48 -5.75
C ALA A 239 16.28 2.06 -6.25
N MET A 240 17.05 1.95 -7.34
CA MET A 240 17.31 0.68 -8.01
C MET A 240 17.99 -0.35 -7.09
N TYR A 241 18.95 0.09 -6.28
CA TYR A 241 19.62 -0.77 -5.31
C TYR A 241 18.63 -1.39 -4.30
N SER A 242 17.73 -0.56 -3.77
CA SER A 242 16.68 -0.97 -2.84
C SER A 242 15.77 -2.00 -3.48
N ILE A 243 15.32 -1.77 -4.71
CA ILE A 243 14.47 -2.73 -5.44
C ILE A 243 15.19 -4.05 -5.71
N LYS A 244 16.44 -4.02 -6.17
CA LYS A 244 17.25 -5.24 -6.42
C LYS A 244 17.40 -6.08 -5.15
N THR A 245 17.66 -5.43 -4.03
CA THR A 245 17.80 -6.06 -2.72
C THR A 245 16.46 -6.65 -2.25
N LEU A 246 15.38 -5.89 -2.41
CA LEU A 246 14.03 -6.29 -2.02
C LEU A 246 13.57 -7.53 -2.81
N ILE A 247 13.76 -7.57 -4.12
CA ILE A 247 13.44 -8.74 -4.96
C ILE A 247 14.23 -9.99 -4.52
N SER A 248 15.51 -9.81 -4.18
CA SER A 248 16.41 -10.93 -3.90
C SER A 248 16.26 -11.49 -2.48
N SER A 249 16.09 -10.61 -1.49
CA SER A 249 16.16 -10.96 -0.07
C SER A 249 14.84 -10.76 0.68
N GLN A 250 13.86 -10.08 0.07
CA GLN A 250 12.58 -9.73 0.69
C GLN A 250 12.76 -8.98 2.03
N LYS A 251 13.89 -8.29 2.18
CA LYS A 251 14.24 -7.49 3.36
C LYS A 251 15.09 -6.30 2.94
N LEU A 252 14.78 -5.13 3.47
CA LEU A 252 15.63 -3.94 3.38
C LEU A 252 16.03 -3.53 4.77
N SER A 253 17.31 -3.24 4.97
CA SER A 253 17.81 -2.73 6.24
C SER A 253 18.85 -1.66 5.99
N ILE A 254 18.74 -0.53 6.67
CA ILE A 254 19.74 0.54 6.67
C ILE A 254 19.96 1.02 8.10
N ALA A 255 21.23 1.27 8.43
CA ALA A 255 21.61 1.97 9.65
C ALA A 255 21.87 3.43 9.29
N ALA A 256 21.10 4.35 9.88
CA ALA A 256 21.29 5.78 9.68
C ALA A 256 21.85 6.42 10.95
N THR A 257 22.92 7.21 10.80
CA THR A 257 23.52 7.94 11.90
C THR A 257 22.76 9.22 12.14
N ARG A 258 22.29 9.42 13.37
CA ARG A 258 21.64 10.65 13.82
C ARG A 258 22.49 11.35 14.86
N THR A 259 22.68 12.65 14.68
CA THR A 259 23.35 13.48 15.69
C THR A 259 22.31 13.98 16.68
N ASP A 260 22.47 13.65 17.96
CA ASP A 260 21.65 14.20 19.03
C ASP A 260 21.99 15.70 19.21
N ALA A 261 21.02 16.56 18.93
CA ALA A 261 21.17 18.02 18.99
C ALA A 261 21.49 18.54 20.41
N LYS A 262 21.28 17.75 21.47
CA LYS A 262 21.59 18.14 22.86
C LYS A 262 22.96 17.64 23.33
N SER A 263 23.34 16.42 22.97
CA SER A 263 24.58 15.80 23.48
C SER A 263 25.73 15.80 22.47
N GLY A 264 25.47 16.10 21.20
CA GLY A 264 26.46 16.00 20.12
C GLY A 264 26.91 14.57 19.82
N LYS A 265 26.34 13.56 20.50
CA LYS A 265 26.66 12.15 20.28
C LYS A 265 25.92 11.61 19.07
N PHE A 266 26.57 10.69 18.35
CA PHE A 266 25.97 9.95 17.27
C PHE A 266 25.17 8.77 17.84
N SER A 267 23.87 8.71 17.55
CA SER A 267 23.05 7.50 17.69
C SER A 267 22.94 6.82 16.33
N VAL A 268 22.90 5.49 16.33
CA VAL A 268 22.62 4.70 15.12
C VAL A 268 21.18 4.24 15.21
N ASP A 269 20.34 4.69 14.29
CA ASP A 269 18.96 4.24 14.16
C ASP A 269 18.92 3.18 13.04
N GLU A 270 18.40 1.98 13.35
CA GLU A 270 18.23 0.92 12.37
C GLU A 270 16.80 0.93 11.82
N TYR A 271 16.68 1.03 10.50
CA TYR A 271 15.41 0.91 9.78
C TYR A 271 15.39 -0.42 9.04
N CYS A 272 14.33 -1.19 9.24
CA CYS A 272 14.14 -2.48 8.60
C CYS A 272 12.74 -2.55 7.98
N VAL A 273 12.64 -3.10 6.77
CA VAL A 273 11.39 -3.30 6.04
C VAL A 273 11.35 -4.72 5.49
N HIS A 274 10.26 -5.43 5.73
CA HIS A 274 10.07 -6.82 5.35
C HIS A 274 9.08 -6.98 4.19
N GLY A 275 9.38 -7.94 3.32
CA GLY A 275 8.43 -8.54 2.39
C GLY A 275 7.62 -9.68 3.05
N PRO A 276 6.97 -10.54 2.24
CA PRO A 276 7.12 -10.68 0.80
C PRO A 276 6.44 -9.54 0.03
N VAL A 277 7.07 -9.09 -1.05
CA VAL A 277 6.56 -8.06 -1.97
C VAL A 277 6.82 -8.46 -3.42
N VAL A 278 5.77 -8.37 -4.23
CA VAL A 278 5.87 -8.48 -5.68
C VAL A 278 6.25 -7.11 -6.22
N VAL A 279 7.30 -7.03 -7.02
CA VAL A 279 7.68 -5.78 -7.69
C VAL A 279 7.31 -5.87 -9.16
N MET A 280 6.52 -4.92 -9.65
CA MET A 280 6.13 -4.79 -11.05
C MET A 280 6.62 -3.47 -11.62
N VAL A 281 7.31 -3.56 -12.74
CA VAL A 281 7.97 -2.43 -13.40
C VAL A 281 7.61 -2.45 -14.87
N SER A 282 7.35 -1.29 -15.45
CA SER A 282 7.32 -1.11 -16.91
C SER A 282 8.57 -0.37 -17.40
N THR A 283 9.08 -0.69 -18.59
CA THR A 283 10.14 0.09 -19.24
C THR A 283 10.00 0.04 -20.76
N THR A 284 10.46 1.12 -21.41
CA THR A 284 10.57 1.21 -22.87
C THR A 284 11.96 0.86 -23.39
N ASN A 285 12.96 0.86 -22.52
CA ASN A 285 14.35 0.63 -22.89
C ASN A 285 14.76 -0.80 -22.51
N PRO A 286 15.11 -1.66 -23.47
CA PRO A 286 15.66 -2.96 -23.18
C PRO A 286 16.92 -2.88 -22.31
N ASP A 287 17.71 -1.82 -22.37
CA ASP A 287 18.97 -1.67 -21.62
C ASP A 287 18.85 -0.81 -20.35
N ALA A 288 17.61 -0.51 -19.95
CA ALA A 288 17.26 0.16 -18.71
C ALA A 288 17.89 -0.47 -17.46
N LEU A 289 17.96 -1.81 -17.46
CA LEU A 289 18.43 -2.63 -16.36
C LEU A 289 19.64 -3.44 -16.78
N ASP A 290 20.60 -3.62 -15.89
CA ASP A 290 21.71 -4.54 -16.09
C ASP A 290 21.20 -5.99 -16.20
N ASP A 291 21.90 -6.82 -16.96
CA ASP A 291 21.51 -8.22 -17.22
C ASP A 291 21.29 -9.02 -15.94
N GLU A 292 22.07 -8.73 -14.91
CA GLU A 292 21.93 -9.36 -13.60
C GLU A 292 20.56 -9.05 -12.96
N THR A 293 20.11 -7.79 -13.06
CA THR A 293 18.84 -7.32 -12.54
C THR A 293 17.68 -7.81 -13.38
N LYS A 294 17.78 -7.76 -14.73
CA LYS A 294 16.78 -8.34 -15.64
C LYS A 294 16.49 -9.80 -15.34
N GLN A 295 17.53 -10.59 -15.07
CA GLN A 295 17.39 -12.01 -14.74
C GLN A 295 16.64 -12.26 -13.41
N ARG A 296 16.42 -11.25 -12.58
CA ARG A 296 15.56 -11.36 -11.37
C ARG A 296 14.07 -11.20 -11.70
N PHE A 297 13.75 -10.52 -12.78
CA PHE A 297 12.39 -10.31 -13.24
C PHE A 297 11.93 -11.43 -14.19
N LEU A 298 10.63 -11.70 -14.18
CA LEU A 298 9.93 -12.34 -15.27
C LEU A 298 9.61 -11.25 -16.29
N VAL A 299 10.20 -11.36 -17.49
CA VAL A 299 10.07 -10.35 -18.54
C VAL A 299 8.83 -10.67 -19.39
N LEU A 300 7.89 -9.73 -19.46
CA LEU A 300 6.73 -9.78 -20.34
C LEU A 300 6.96 -8.80 -21.50
N THR A 301 6.76 -9.26 -22.73
CA THR A 301 6.80 -8.44 -23.93
C THR A 301 5.44 -8.35 -24.56
N ILE A 302 5.03 -7.16 -24.97
CA ILE A 302 3.71 -6.92 -25.57
C ILE A 302 3.72 -7.35 -27.03
N ASP A 303 2.60 -7.91 -27.47
CA ASP A 303 2.34 -8.25 -28.87
C ASP A 303 2.02 -6.98 -29.67
N GLU A 304 3.01 -6.53 -30.45
CA GLU A 304 2.91 -5.37 -31.35
C GLU A 304 2.39 -5.77 -32.74
N SER A 305 1.80 -6.96 -32.92
CA SER A 305 1.30 -7.41 -34.21
C SER A 305 0.14 -6.55 -34.75
N PRO A 306 -0.01 -6.43 -36.08
CA PRO A 306 -1.15 -5.76 -36.69
C PRO A 306 -2.50 -6.39 -36.30
N GLU A 307 -2.54 -7.71 -36.10
CA GLU A 307 -3.74 -8.45 -35.69
C GLU A 307 -4.17 -8.06 -34.27
N GLN A 308 -3.22 -7.98 -33.34
CA GLN A 308 -3.47 -7.52 -31.99
C GLN A 308 -3.88 -6.04 -31.97
N THR A 309 -3.21 -5.20 -32.74
CA THR A 309 -3.56 -3.78 -32.87
C THR A 309 -4.98 -3.59 -33.41
N ARG A 310 -5.36 -4.35 -34.46
CA ARG A 310 -6.73 -4.34 -35.01
C ARG A 310 -7.76 -4.74 -33.96
N SER A 311 -7.46 -5.78 -33.19
CA SER A 311 -8.34 -6.26 -32.11
C SER A 311 -8.55 -5.17 -31.06
N ILE A 312 -7.47 -4.52 -30.60
CA ILE A 312 -7.52 -3.40 -29.65
C ILE A 312 -8.38 -2.25 -30.19
N LEU A 313 -8.17 -1.83 -31.45
CA LEU A 313 -8.94 -0.74 -32.07
C LEU A 313 -10.43 -1.05 -32.17
N GLN A 314 -10.78 -2.29 -32.54
CA GLN A 314 -12.18 -2.74 -32.57
C GLN A 314 -12.80 -2.71 -31.17
N THR A 315 -12.07 -3.18 -30.16
CA THR A 315 -12.52 -3.13 -28.77
C THR A 315 -12.72 -1.70 -28.28
N GLN A 316 -11.82 -0.77 -28.59
CA GLN A 316 -11.96 0.63 -28.21
C GLN A 316 -13.24 1.24 -28.78
N PHE A 317 -13.60 0.88 -30.01
CA PHE A 317 -14.87 1.29 -30.60
C PHE A 317 -16.05 0.65 -29.86
N THR A 318 -16.03 -0.67 -29.67
CA THR A 318 -17.09 -1.41 -28.95
C THR A 318 -17.30 -0.88 -27.53
N LYS A 319 -16.23 -0.53 -26.80
CA LYS A 319 -16.32 0.06 -25.45
C LYS A 319 -17.13 1.35 -25.39
N ASN A 320 -17.21 2.08 -26.48
CA ASN A 320 -17.94 3.33 -26.58
C ASN A 320 -19.37 3.15 -27.12
N THR A 321 -19.84 1.91 -27.25
CA THR A 321 -21.21 1.61 -27.68
C THR A 321 -22.16 1.48 -26.49
N HIS A 322 -23.44 1.78 -26.72
CA HIS A 322 -24.49 1.62 -25.71
C HIS A 322 -24.60 0.16 -25.23
N GLU A 323 -24.43 -0.81 -26.12
CA GLU A 323 -24.46 -2.24 -25.81
C GLU A 323 -23.41 -2.60 -24.76
N TRP A 324 -22.18 -2.11 -24.91
CA TRP A 324 -21.13 -2.28 -23.92
C TRP A 324 -21.53 -1.68 -22.57
N TYR A 325 -21.99 -0.43 -22.53
CA TYR A 325 -22.43 0.19 -21.26
C TYR A 325 -23.60 -0.57 -20.59
N SER A 326 -24.48 -1.17 -21.38
CA SER A 326 -25.61 -1.97 -20.87
C SER A 326 -25.22 -3.37 -20.40
N MET A 327 -24.18 -3.97 -20.99
CA MET A 327 -23.64 -5.27 -20.59
C MET A 327 -22.65 -5.17 -19.44
N THR A 328 -21.95 -4.04 -19.30
CA THR A 328 -20.92 -3.82 -18.26
C THR A 328 -21.54 -3.42 -16.92
N CYS A 329 -22.62 -4.11 -16.51
CA CYS A 329 -22.84 -4.40 -15.10
C CYS A 329 -21.69 -5.35 -14.71
N ASP A 330 -20.58 -4.98 -14.10
CA ASP A 330 -20.19 -3.81 -13.37
C ASP A 330 -18.66 -4.05 -13.23
N GLU A 331 -17.80 -3.22 -13.83
CA GLU A 331 -16.33 -3.44 -13.78
C GLU A 331 -15.88 -3.65 -12.32
N SER A 332 -16.55 -2.96 -11.38
CA SER A 332 -16.31 -3.09 -9.96
C SER A 332 -16.73 -4.46 -9.39
N SER A 333 -17.76 -5.09 -9.94
CA SER A 333 -18.16 -6.45 -9.56
C SER A 333 -17.14 -7.51 -10.00
N ILE A 334 -16.58 -7.39 -11.20
CA ILE A 334 -15.50 -8.29 -11.67
C ILE A 334 -14.23 -8.07 -10.85
N GLN A 335 -13.86 -6.81 -10.59
CA GLN A 335 -12.71 -6.50 -9.73
C GLN A 335 -12.91 -7.06 -8.32
N ARG A 336 -14.10 -6.84 -7.72
CA ARG A 336 -14.48 -7.36 -6.40
C ARG A 336 -14.40 -8.88 -6.36
N LEU A 337 -14.87 -9.57 -7.39
CA LEU A 337 -14.77 -11.02 -7.50
C LEU A 337 -13.31 -11.47 -7.45
N HIS A 338 -12.42 -10.87 -8.25
CA HIS A 338 -10.99 -11.18 -8.22
C HIS A 338 -10.33 -10.81 -6.89
N HIS A 339 -10.71 -9.70 -6.26
CA HIS A 339 -10.21 -9.32 -4.93
C HIS A 339 -10.62 -10.38 -3.89
N ASN A 340 -11.88 -10.81 -3.92
CA ASN A 340 -12.41 -11.81 -3.01
C ASN A 340 -11.78 -13.19 -3.24
N MET A 341 -11.53 -13.58 -4.50
CA MET A 341 -10.76 -14.79 -4.82
C MET A 341 -9.40 -14.74 -4.14
N GLN A 342 -8.64 -13.64 -4.28
CA GLN A 342 -7.32 -13.50 -3.66
C GLN A 342 -7.37 -13.45 -2.13
N ARG A 343 -8.38 -12.80 -1.53
CA ARG A 343 -8.58 -12.75 -0.06
C ARG A 343 -8.85 -14.12 0.55
N LEU A 344 -9.42 -15.05 -0.22
CA LEU A 344 -9.69 -16.42 0.22
C LEU A 344 -8.49 -17.34 0.12
N LEU A 345 -7.48 -16.98 -0.69
CA LEU A 345 -6.28 -17.77 -0.85
C LEU A 345 -5.49 -17.82 0.47
N ARG A 346 -4.93 -18.99 0.74
CA ARG A 346 -4.07 -19.22 1.91
C ARG A 346 -2.71 -19.67 1.41
N PRO A 347 -1.61 -19.24 2.06
CA PRO A 347 -0.28 -19.72 1.73
C PRO A 347 -0.18 -21.21 2.10
N LEU A 348 -0.30 -22.07 1.09
CA LEU A 348 -0.14 -23.51 1.23
C LEU A 348 1.18 -23.95 0.60
N THR A 349 1.79 -24.98 1.17
CA THR A 349 2.98 -25.59 0.57
C THR A 349 2.57 -26.44 -0.61
N VAL A 350 2.78 -25.93 -1.82
CA VAL A 350 2.56 -26.68 -3.07
C VAL A 350 3.80 -27.51 -3.38
N THR A 351 3.61 -28.81 -3.55
CA THR A 351 4.66 -29.77 -3.91
C THR A 351 4.39 -30.37 -5.28
N PHE A 352 5.45 -30.64 -6.05
CA PHE A 352 5.32 -31.34 -7.33
C PHE A 352 5.06 -32.83 -7.12
N SER A 353 4.22 -33.41 -7.97
CA SER A 353 4.11 -34.87 -8.07
C SER A 353 5.44 -35.46 -8.55
N ARG A 354 5.77 -36.67 -8.07
CA ARG A 354 6.96 -37.42 -8.52
C ARG A 354 6.91 -37.77 -10.01
N ASP A 355 5.73 -37.75 -10.60
CA ASP A 355 5.53 -38.06 -12.02
C ASP A 355 5.83 -36.87 -12.96
N LEU A 356 6.06 -35.68 -12.40
CA LEU A 356 6.39 -34.49 -13.19
C LEU A 356 7.82 -34.58 -13.73
N LYS A 357 7.95 -35.07 -14.97
CA LYS A 357 9.22 -35.18 -15.68
C LYS A 357 9.53 -33.88 -16.44
N LEU A 358 10.09 -32.89 -15.74
CA LEU A 358 10.63 -31.67 -16.34
C LEU A 358 12.15 -31.73 -16.36
N VAL A 359 12.74 -31.71 -17.55
CA VAL A 359 14.21 -31.63 -17.73
C VAL A 359 14.58 -30.20 -18.10
N TRP A 360 15.32 -29.53 -17.23
CA TRP A 360 15.81 -28.18 -17.47
C TRP A 360 17.16 -28.21 -18.19
N PRO A 361 17.41 -27.28 -19.13
CA PRO A 361 18.73 -27.15 -19.74
C PRO A 361 19.78 -26.82 -18.66
N TYR A 362 20.72 -27.72 -18.40
CA TYR A 362 21.76 -27.53 -17.38
C TYR A 362 23.02 -26.84 -17.93
N SER A 363 23.09 -26.60 -19.24
CA SER A 363 24.25 -25.98 -19.91
C SER A 363 24.36 -24.47 -19.67
N ARG A 364 23.29 -23.81 -19.21
CA ARG A 364 23.25 -22.34 -19.01
C ARG A 364 23.02 -22.02 -17.53
N LEU A 365 23.93 -21.24 -16.94
CA LEU A 365 23.82 -20.80 -15.54
C LEU A 365 22.51 -20.04 -15.23
N GLN A 366 21.98 -19.30 -16.21
CA GLN A 366 20.69 -18.59 -16.10
C GLN A 366 19.53 -19.51 -15.70
N MET A 367 19.55 -20.78 -16.12
CA MET A 367 18.46 -21.73 -15.89
C MET A 367 18.23 -22.02 -14.40
N ARG A 368 19.23 -21.80 -13.54
CA ARG A 368 19.05 -21.87 -12.07
C ARG A 368 18.01 -20.87 -11.57
N ARG A 369 18.01 -19.65 -12.13
CA ARG A 369 17.05 -18.61 -11.77
C ARG A 369 15.71 -18.84 -12.43
N GLU A 370 15.70 -19.21 -13.71
CA GLU A 370 14.45 -19.48 -14.44
C GLU A 370 13.67 -20.66 -13.83
N GLN A 371 14.37 -21.72 -13.40
CA GLN A 371 13.72 -22.82 -12.69
C GLN A 371 13.11 -22.36 -11.36
N LYS A 372 13.80 -21.48 -10.60
CA LYS A 372 13.23 -20.92 -9.36
C LYS A 372 11.95 -20.13 -9.66
N LYS A 373 11.96 -19.28 -10.69
CA LYS A 373 10.76 -18.52 -11.12
C LYS A 373 9.62 -19.44 -11.51
N PHE A 374 9.89 -20.49 -12.30
CA PHE A 374 8.88 -21.47 -12.67
C PHE A 374 8.28 -22.16 -11.44
N VAL A 375 9.11 -22.55 -10.47
CA VAL A 375 8.62 -23.15 -9.22
C VAL A 375 7.75 -22.18 -8.43
N SER A 376 8.17 -20.91 -8.31
CA SER A 376 7.34 -19.87 -7.67
C SER A 376 6.03 -19.65 -8.42
N LEU A 377 6.04 -19.70 -9.76
CA LEU A 377 4.84 -19.55 -10.59
C LEU A 377 3.84 -20.69 -10.40
N VAL A 378 4.30 -21.94 -10.21
CA VAL A 378 3.41 -23.08 -9.95
C VAL A 378 2.87 -23.07 -8.52
N LYS A 379 3.58 -22.44 -7.58
CA LYS A 379 3.13 -22.27 -6.19
C LYS A 379 2.10 -21.16 -6.02
N ALA A 380 2.18 -20.14 -6.87
CA ALA A 380 1.19 -19.07 -6.98
C ALA A 380 -0.06 -19.61 -7.68
#